data_AF-A0A9D6M0G8-F1
#
_entry.id   AF-A0A9D6M0G8-F1
#
_cell.length_a   1.000
_cell.length_b   1.000
_cell.length_c   1.000
_cell.angle_alpha   90.00
_cell.angle_beta   90.00
_cell.angle_gamma   90.00
#
_symmetry.space_group_name_H-M   'P 1'
#
loop_
_entity.id
_entity.type
_entity.pdbx_description
1 polymer ?
#
loop_
_entity_poly.entity_id
_entity_poly.type
_entity_poly.pdbx_seq_one_letter_code
_entity_poly.pdbx_strand_id
1 'polypeptide(L)'
;MKRDLFLAGLVGWLIGGAIYFLVSWVAKYFSNLIYDQMGVTLVFAALGLIALIEIPMMIFGVQRMARGNMARSILAATFGFYVSFAFVYADVFIFLTGDQTLGNVLAALSLARWISGGWIK
;
A
#
# COMPACT_ATOMS: atom_id res chain seq x y z
N MET A 1 2.00 -22.31 -1.80
CA MET A 1 2.42 -21.23 -0.89
C MET A 1 2.89 -19.99 -1.64
N LYS A 2 4.02 -20.01 -2.37
CA LYS A 2 4.47 -18.84 -3.16
C LYS A 2 3.45 -18.38 -4.21
N ARG A 3 2.84 -19.32 -4.95
CA ARG A 3 1.77 -19.02 -5.91
C ARG A 3 0.56 -18.39 -5.23
N ASP A 4 0.15 -18.92 -4.07
CA ASP A 4 -1.03 -18.46 -3.34
C ASP A 4 -0.79 -17.04 -2.77
N LEU A 5 0.42 -16.78 -2.27
CA LEU A 5 0.88 -15.45 -1.85
C LEU A 5 0.89 -14.46 -3.02
N PHE A 6 1.44 -14.87 -4.16
CA PHE A 6 1.51 -14.02 -5.35
C PHE A 6 0.12 -13.67 -5.89
N LEU A 7 -0.79 -14.66 -5.94
CA LEU A 7 -2.19 -14.46 -6.35
C LEU A 7 -2.95 -13.61 -5.34
N ALA A 8 -2.81 -13.86 -4.04
CA ALA A 8 -3.46 -13.05 -3.01
C ALA A 8 -2.94 -11.60 -3.00
N GLY A 9 -1.63 -11.42 -3.23
CA GLY A 9 -1.03 -10.11 -3.42
C GLY A 9 -1.55 -9.41 -4.67
N LEU A 10 -1.74 -10.13 -5.79
CA LEU A 10 -2.31 -9.57 -7.01
C LEU A 10 -3.77 -9.15 -6.81
N VAL A 11 -4.58 -9.99 -6.15
CA VAL A 11 -5.96 -9.65 -5.79
C VAL A 11 -6.00 -8.41 -4.90
N GLY A 12 -5.14 -8.37 -3.88
CA GLY A 12 -5.02 -7.20 -3.01
C GLY A 12 -4.57 -5.94 -3.77
N TRP A 13 -3.63 -6.08 -4.70
CA TRP A 13 -3.18 -4.98 -5.54
C TRP A 13 -4.31 -4.43 -6.43
N LEU A 14 -5.10 -5.31 -7.03
CA LEU A 14 -6.24 -4.92 -7.86
C LEU A 14 -7.35 -4.26 -7.03
N ILE A 15 -7.67 -4.80 -5.85
CA ILE A 15 -8.68 -4.23 -4.96
C ILE A 15 -8.23 -2.86 -4.45
N GLY A 16 -7.01 -2.78 -3.94
CA GLY A 16 -6.44 -1.51 -3.47
C GLY A 16 -6.32 -0.48 -4.59
N GLY A 17 -5.91 -0.90 -5.79
CA GLY A 17 -5.87 -0.03 -6.97
C GLY A 17 -7.25 0.48 -7.37
N ALA A 18 -8.28 -0.37 -7.34
CA ALA A 18 -9.66 0.04 -7.62
C ALA A 18 -10.17 1.07 -6.58
N ILE A 19 -9.87 0.84 -5.30
CA ILE A 19 -10.17 1.81 -4.23
C ILE A 19 -9.43 3.13 -4.48
N TYR A 20 -8.15 3.06 -4.83
CA TYR A 20 -7.34 4.25 -5.13
C TYR A 20 -7.90 5.07 -6.29
N PHE A 21 -8.30 4.41 -7.37
CA PHE A 21 -8.95 5.10 -8.50
C PHE A 21 -10.26 5.77 -8.08
N LEU A 22 -11.06 5.09 -7.27
CA LEU A 22 -12.32 5.63 -6.76
C LEU A 22 -12.07 6.84 -5.86
N VAL A 23 -11.14 6.73 -4.91
CA VAL A 23 -10.75 7.83 -4.01
C VAL A 23 -10.19 9.01 -4.80
N SER A 24 -9.30 8.76 -5.76
CA SER A 24 -8.74 9.78 -6.66
C SER A 24 -9.81 10.49 -7.48
N TRP A 25 -10.87 9.79 -7.87
CA TRP A 25 -12.00 10.38 -8.58
C TRP A 25 -12.85 11.24 -7.64
N VAL A 26 -13.15 10.72 -6.44
CA VAL A 26 -13.93 11.41 -5.41
C VAL A 26 -13.21 12.67 -4.91
N ALA A 27 -11.89 12.63 -4.74
CA ALA A 27 -11.08 13.75 -4.23
C ALA A 27 -11.21 15.01 -5.08
N LYS A 28 -11.55 14.91 -6.38
CA LYS A 28 -11.79 16.06 -7.27
C LYS A 28 -12.98 16.92 -6.84
N TYR A 29 -13.89 16.36 -6.04
CA TYR A 29 -15.10 17.03 -5.57
C TYR A 29 -14.95 17.63 -4.17
N PHE A 30 -13.82 17.38 -3.49
CA PHE A 30 -13.54 17.92 -2.16
C PHE A 30 -12.51 19.05 -2.26
N SER A 31 -12.59 20.01 -1.34
CA SER A 31 -11.56 21.04 -1.20
C SER A 31 -10.34 20.44 -0.52
N ASN A 32 -9.16 20.71 -1.07
CA ASN A 32 -7.90 20.30 -0.46
C ASN A 32 -7.75 20.96 0.93
N LEU A 33 -7.15 20.27 1.88
CA LEU A 33 -6.83 20.85 3.19
C LEU A 33 -5.49 21.58 3.19
N ILE A 34 -4.54 21.08 2.38
CA ILE A 34 -3.16 21.57 2.34
C ILE A 34 -2.90 22.13 0.95
N TYR A 35 -2.57 23.42 0.88
CA TYR A 35 -2.28 24.12 -0.38
C TYR A 35 -0.81 24.54 -0.49
N ASP A 36 -0.10 24.63 0.63
CA ASP A 36 1.28 25.08 0.63
C ASP A 36 2.24 23.95 0.22
N GLN A 37 3.18 24.26 -0.65
CA GLN A 37 4.11 23.28 -1.21
C GLN A 37 4.97 22.61 -0.13
N MET A 38 5.27 23.32 0.96
CA MET A 38 6.02 22.77 2.08
C MET A 38 5.22 21.69 2.80
N GLY A 39 3.95 21.95 3.11
CA GLY A 39 3.01 21.01 3.71
C GLY A 39 2.79 19.78 2.85
N VAL A 40 2.58 19.94 1.54
CA VAL A 40 2.48 18.82 0.59
C VAL A 40 3.73 17.94 0.66
N THR A 41 4.92 18.56 0.62
CA THR A 41 6.20 17.83 0.65
C THR A 41 6.42 17.10 1.97
N LEU A 42 6.06 17.72 3.10
CA LEU A 42 6.17 17.13 4.43
C LEU A 42 5.24 15.92 4.61
N VAL A 43 3.99 16.03 4.18
CA VAL A 43 3.04 14.91 4.25
C VAL A 43 3.49 13.78 3.32
N PHE A 44 3.95 14.09 2.11
CA PHE A 44 4.52 13.08 1.21
C PHE A 44 5.70 12.36 1.85
N ALA A 45 6.66 13.10 2.42
CA ALA A 45 7.84 12.52 3.06
C ALA A 45 7.47 11.66 4.28
N ALA A 46 6.53 12.11 5.11
CA ALA A 46 6.08 11.36 6.28
C ALA A 46 5.40 10.04 5.88
N LEU A 47 4.42 10.10 4.97
CA LEU A 47 3.70 8.91 4.51
C LEU A 47 4.62 7.98 3.71
N GLY A 48 5.51 8.52 2.88
CA GLY A 48 6.49 7.76 2.13
C GLY A 48 7.48 7.03 3.04
N LEU A 49 7.98 7.68 4.10
CA LEU A 49 8.89 7.07 5.06
C LEU A 49 8.20 5.95 5.87
N ILE A 50 6.97 6.17 6.32
CA ILE A 50 6.15 5.13 6.96
C ILE A 50 5.96 3.95 5.99
N ALA A 51 5.54 4.25 4.75
CA ALA A 51 5.28 3.23 3.75
C ALA A 51 6.52 2.39 3.44
N LEU A 52 7.72 3.00 3.43
CA LEU A 52 9.00 2.32 3.23
C LEU A 52 9.40 1.44 4.41
N ILE A 53 9.24 1.91 5.65
CA ILE A 53 9.57 1.16 6.87
C ILE A 53 8.65 -0.05 7.05
N GLU A 54 7.38 0.07 6.67
CA GLU A 54 6.44 -1.03 6.73
C GLU A 54 6.82 -2.22 5.87
N ILE A 55 7.53 -2.00 4.76
CA ILE A 55 7.89 -3.09 3.84
C ILE A 55 8.73 -4.17 4.51
N PRO A 56 9.92 -3.87 5.08
CA PRO A 56 10.73 -4.87 5.76
C PRO A 56 10.03 -5.45 6.99
N MET A 57 9.27 -4.65 7.76
CA MET A 57 8.53 -5.13 8.92
C MET A 57 7.51 -6.20 8.55
N MET A 58 6.75 -5.98 7.47
CA MET A 58 5.71 -6.91 7.04
C MET A 58 6.30 -8.17 6.39
N ILE A 59 7.39 -8.05 5.63
CA ILE A 59 8.12 -9.22 5.14
C ILE A 59 8.58 -10.08 6.32
N PHE A 60 9.16 -9.47 7.35
CA PHE A 60 9.58 -10.19 8.56
C PHE A 60 8.40 -10.85 9.30
N GLY A 61 7.29 -10.12 9.46
CA GLY A 61 6.07 -10.63 10.07
C GLY A 61 5.50 -11.85 9.34
N VAL A 62 5.36 -11.76 8.02
CA VAL A 62 4.81 -12.87 7.20
C VAL A 62 5.77 -14.06 7.18
N GLN A 63 7.09 -13.84 7.12
CA GLN A 63 8.07 -14.93 7.25
C GLN A 63 7.96 -15.64 8.60
N ARG A 64 7.73 -14.89 9.68
CA ARG A 64 7.55 -15.47 11.02
C ARG A 64 6.24 -16.27 11.12
N MET A 65 5.16 -15.78 10.50
CA MET A 65 3.90 -16.52 10.40
C MET A 65 4.04 -17.81 9.59
N ALA A 66 4.81 -17.79 8.48
CA ALA A 66 5.06 -18.97 7.66
C ALA A 66 5.79 -20.07 8.42
N ARG A 67 6.69 -19.71 9.35
CA ARG A 67 7.39 -20.65 10.22
C ARG A 67 6.53 -21.17 11.38
N GLY A 68 5.50 -20.42 11.78
CA GLY A 68 4.67 -20.68 12.97
C GLY A 68 3.52 -21.67 12.78
N ASN A 69 3.54 -22.51 11.74
CA ASN A 69 2.45 -23.46 11.41
C ASN A 69 1.07 -22.81 11.18
N MET A 70 1.04 -21.51 10.82
CA MET A 70 -0.19 -20.80 10.56
C MET A 70 -0.87 -21.32 9.27
N ALA A 71 -2.21 -21.31 9.24
CA ALA A 71 -2.96 -21.75 8.07
C ALA A 71 -2.58 -20.92 6.83
N ARG A 72 -2.37 -21.61 5.69
CA ARG A 72 -1.96 -20.98 4.42
C ARG A 72 -2.92 -19.88 3.95
N SER A 73 -4.21 -20.04 4.21
CA SER A 73 -5.25 -19.07 3.87
C SER A 73 -5.11 -17.76 4.66
N ILE A 74 -4.81 -17.84 5.96
CA ILE A 74 -4.59 -16.66 6.81
C ILE A 74 -3.36 -15.90 6.33
N LEU A 75 -2.28 -16.63 6.04
CA LEU A 75 -1.04 -16.03 5.55
C LEU A 75 -1.23 -15.32 4.20
N ALA A 76 -1.97 -15.94 3.28
CA ALA A 76 -2.33 -15.34 2.00
C ALA A 76 -3.23 -14.12 2.15
N ALA A 77 -4.25 -14.18 3.03
CA ALA A 77 -5.14 -13.06 3.30
C ALA A 77 -4.38 -11.86 3.90
N THR A 78 -3.55 -12.09 4.93
CA THR A 78 -2.73 -11.04 5.55
C THR A 78 -1.81 -10.38 4.52
N PHE A 79 -1.20 -11.16 3.63
CA PHE A 79 -0.36 -10.61 2.57
C PHE A 79 -1.17 -9.81 1.54
N GLY A 80 -2.34 -10.29 1.14
CA GLY A 80 -3.25 -9.54 0.25
C GLY A 80 -3.71 -8.21 0.85
N PHE A 81 -4.10 -8.21 2.13
CA PHE A 81 -4.44 -6.99 2.87
C PHE A 81 -3.27 -6.02 2.94
N TYR A 82 -2.08 -6.52 3.23
CA TYR A 82 -0.86 -5.71 3.27
C TYR A 82 -0.55 -5.02 1.93
N VAL A 83 -0.69 -5.73 0.81
CA VAL A 83 -0.52 -5.16 -0.53
C VAL A 83 -1.62 -4.13 -0.83
N SER A 84 -2.86 -4.41 -0.43
CA SER A 84 -3.99 -3.47 -0.59
C SER A 84 -3.78 -2.19 0.22
N PHE A 85 -3.29 -2.34 1.45
CA PHE A 85 -3.10 -1.24 2.40
C PHE A 85 -2.05 -0.22 1.93
N ALA A 86 -1.20 -0.59 0.97
CA ALA A 86 -0.26 0.33 0.34
C ALA A 86 -0.95 1.56 -0.27
N PHE A 87 -2.13 1.35 -0.85
CA PHE A 87 -2.89 2.41 -1.51
C PHE A 87 -3.49 3.40 -0.51
N VAL A 88 -3.72 3.00 0.74
CA VAL A 88 -4.29 3.88 1.78
C VAL A 88 -3.42 5.10 2.02
N TYR A 89 -2.09 4.97 1.94
CA TYR A 89 -1.18 6.10 2.07
C TYR A 89 -1.32 7.09 0.92
N ALA A 90 -1.47 6.59 -0.30
CA ALA A 90 -1.69 7.42 -1.48
C ALA A 90 -3.08 8.08 -1.44
N ASP A 91 -4.09 7.34 -0.98
CA ASP A 91 -5.47 7.83 -0.82
C ASP A 91 -5.55 8.99 0.15
N VAL A 92 -5.00 8.81 1.36
CA VAL A 92 -4.94 9.86 2.37
C VAL A 92 -4.15 11.06 1.85
N PHE A 93 -3.03 10.83 1.18
CA PHE A 93 -2.23 11.91 0.61
C PHE A 93 -3.01 12.75 -0.43
N ILE A 94 -3.69 12.09 -1.36
CA ILE A 94 -4.48 12.75 -2.41
C ILE A 94 -5.67 13.48 -1.78
N PHE A 95 -6.33 12.90 -0.77
CA PHE A 95 -7.43 13.56 -0.08
C PHE A 95 -7.00 14.85 0.63
N LEU A 96 -5.79 14.87 1.20
CA LEU A 96 -5.29 16.01 1.96
C LEU A 96 -4.74 17.12 1.05
N THR A 97 -4.04 16.74 -0.01
CA THR A 97 -3.23 17.68 -0.82
C THR A 97 -3.79 17.92 -2.22
N GLY A 98 -4.59 16.99 -2.75
CA GLY A 98 -5.03 16.98 -4.15
C GLY A 98 -3.91 16.71 -5.16
N ASP A 99 -2.66 16.47 -4.74
CA ASP A 99 -1.54 16.23 -5.65
C ASP A 99 -1.53 14.78 -6.14
N GLN A 100 -2.09 14.59 -7.33
CA GLN A 100 -2.19 13.29 -7.96
C GLN A 100 -0.83 12.75 -8.44
N THR A 101 0.13 13.63 -8.73
CA THR A 101 1.47 13.23 -9.22
C THR A 101 2.24 12.53 -8.11
N LEU A 102 2.34 13.18 -6.95
CA LEU A 102 3.01 12.58 -5.78
C LEU A 102 2.20 11.41 -5.20
N GLY A 103 0.86 11.49 -5.26
CA GLY A 103 0.00 10.36 -4.89
C GLY A 103 0.28 9.11 -5.73
N ASN A 104 0.50 9.25 -7.05
CA ASN A 104 0.87 8.13 -7.92
C ASN A 104 2.23 7.51 -7.53
N VAL A 105 3.19 8.33 -7.08
CA VAL A 105 4.49 7.83 -6.62
C VAL A 105 4.33 6.98 -5.36
N LEU A 106 3.50 7.41 -4.40
CA LEU A 106 3.16 6.58 -3.23
C LEU A 106 2.43 5.31 -3.63
N ALA A 107 1.47 5.40 -4.56
CA ALA A 107 0.76 4.23 -5.07
C ALA A 107 1.70 3.23 -5.76
N ALA A 108 2.76 3.69 -6.43
CA ALA A 108 3.75 2.81 -7.04
C ALA A 108 4.50 1.92 -6.02
N LEU A 109 4.59 2.34 -4.75
CA LEU A 109 5.16 1.50 -3.69
C LEU A 109 4.35 0.21 -3.46
N SER A 110 3.06 0.18 -3.82
CA SER A 110 2.24 -1.04 -3.79
C SER A 110 2.82 -2.17 -4.66
N LEU A 111 3.44 -1.83 -5.79
CA LEU A 111 4.11 -2.80 -6.66
C LEU A 111 5.33 -3.40 -5.97
N ALA A 112 6.13 -2.57 -5.28
CA ALA A 112 7.25 -3.05 -4.49
C ALA A 112 6.78 -4.02 -3.40
N ARG A 113 5.64 -3.75 -2.76
CA ARG A 113 5.02 -4.66 -1.78
C ARG A 113 4.55 -5.96 -2.40
N TRP A 114 3.93 -5.92 -3.57
CA TRP A 114 3.52 -7.14 -4.28
C TRP A 114 4.72 -8.01 -4.68
N ILE A 115 5.76 -7.39 -5.28
CA ILE A 115 6.99 -8.07 -5.68
C ILE A 115 7.72 -8.68 -4.47
N SER A 116 7.62 -8.06 -3.29
CA SER A 116 8.22 -8.57 -2.05
C SER A 116 7.71 -9.96 -1.66
N GLY A 117 6.52 -10.36 -2.14
CA GLY A 117 5.98 -11.72 -1.94
C GLY A 117 6.88 -12.81 -2.51
N GLY A 118 7.67 -12.52 -3.55
CA GLY A 118 8.64 -13.46 -4.11
C GLY A 118 9.82 -13.78 -3.17
N TRP A 119 10.08 -12.91 -2.19
CA TRP A 119 11.19 -13.00 -1.24
C TRP A 119 10.84 -13.82 0.00
N ILE A 120 9.55 -14.16 0.17
CA ILE A 120 9.04 -14.96 1.27
C ILE A 120 9.34 -16.44 0.97
N LYS A 121 10.19 -17.05 1.81
CA LYS A 121 10.61 -18.45 1.72
C LYS A 121 9.71 -19.35 2.55
#